data_AF-K1RJ44-F1
#
_entry.id   AF-K1RJ44-F1
#
_cell.length_a   1.000
_cell.length_b   1.000
_cell.length_c   1.000
_cell.angle_alpha   90.00
_cell.angle_beta   90.00
_cell.angle_gamma   90.00
#
_symmetry.space_group_name_H-M   'P 1'
#
loop_
_entity.id
_entity.type
_entity.pdbx_description
1 polymer ?
#
loop_
_entity_poly.entity_id
_entity_poly.type
_entity_poly.pdbx_seq_one_letter_code
_entity_poly.pdbx_strand_id
1 'polypeptide(L)'
;MSKKVFIGVGHGGNDPGAVKYITEKDYTLKTAKLVAQYLKEAGVEYKLSRTADVDTDMDSKVAMCNAYNPDLVIDVHYNAGGGTGFEVYYSRVGGTSKTLAENINTEMKKLMKSRGVKTKLDSNGRDYFAIIRLTDAPAVLLEGGFVERNRTQTISRQITVR
;
A
#
# COMPACT_ATOMS: atom_id res chain seq x y z
N MET A 1 25.00 3.77 -2.82
CA MET A 1 23.90 3.57 -3.79
C MET A 1 22.65 4.21 -3.24
N SER A 2 21.86 4.86 -4.09
CA SER A 2 20.55 5.41 -3.73
C SER A 2 19.55 4.27 -3.46
N LYS A 3 18.61 4.48 -2.53
CA LYS A 3 17.57 3.50 -2.20
C LYS A 3 16.38 3.64 -3.15
N LYS A 4 15.77 2.52 -3.54
CA LYS A 4 14.64 2.45 -4.46
C LYS A 4 13.39 1.88 -3.80
N VAL A 5 12.25 2.54 -3.97
CA VAL A 5 10.95 2.07 -3.48
C VAL A 5 9.97 1.92 -4.63
N PHE A 6 9.33 0.76 -4.76
CA PHE A 6 8.19 0.59 -5.66
C PHE A 6 6.90 0.80 -4.88
N ILE A 7 6.03 1.66 -5.41
CA ILE A 7 4.75 2.02 -4.82
C ILE A 7 3.65 1.40 -5.68
N GLY A 8 3.12 0.28 -5.22
CA GLY A 8 1.93 -0.32 -5.78
C GLY A 8 0.69 0.51 -5.41
N VAL A 9 -0.15 0.77 -6.41
CA VAL A 9 -1.41 1.50 -6.24
C VAL A 9 -2.54 0.50 -6.45
N GLY A 10 -3.35 0.25 -5.42
CA GLY A 10 -4.48 -0.66 -5.49
C GLY A 10 -5.55 -0.19 -6.48
N HIS A 11 -6.13 -1.13 -7.23
CA HIS A 11 -7.24 -0.92 -8.16
C HIS A 11 -6.94 0.13 -9.26
N GLY A 12 -7.94 0.50 -10.07
CA GLY A 12 -7.82 1.49 -11.14
C GLY A 12 -8.73 1.19 -12.33
N GLY A 13 -9.09 2.24 -13.08
CA GLY A 13 -9.93 2.12 -14.26
C GLY A 13 -11.30 1.58 -13.92
N ASN A 14 -11.66 0.44 -14.52
CA ASN A 14 -12.93 -0.25 -14.34
C ASN A 14 -13.04 -1.01 -13.01
N ASP A 15 -11.91 -1.23 -12.31
CA ASP A 15 -11.91 -1.77 -10.96
C ASP A 15 -11.89 -0.62 -9.94
N PRO A 16 -13.03 -0.28 -9.30
CA PRO A 16 -13.08 0.78 -8.31
C PRO A 16 -12.48 0.39 -6.95
N GLY A 17 -12.26 -0.91 -6.71
CA GLY A 17 -12.10 -1.46 -5.38
C GLY A 17 -13.36 -1.24 -4.54
N ALA A 18 -13.20 -1.07 -3.23
CA ALA A 18 -14.30 -0.81 -2.32
C ALA A 18 -14.87 0.62 -2.48
N VAL A 19 -16.20 0.76 -2.41
CA VAL A 19 -16.91 2.04 -2.62
C VAL A 19 -17.91 2.30 -1.50
N LYS A 20 -17.79 3.46 -0.84
CA LYS A 20 -18.86 4.03 0.00
C LYS A 20 -18.75 5.54 0.17
N TYR A 21 -18.03 6.02 1.18
CA TYR A 21 -17.75 7.46 1.35
C TYR A 21 -16.52 7.89 0.56
N ILE A 22 -15.65 6.93 0.25
CA ILE A 22 -14.54 7.08 -0.67
C ILE A 22 -14.62 5.95 -1.68
N THR A 23 -14.04 6.19 -2.85
CA THR A 23 -13.73 5.15 -3.84
C THR A 23 -12.29 4.75 -3.62
N GLU A 24 -12.02 3.47 -3.37
CA GLU A 24 -10.70 2.97 -3.04
C GLU A 24 -9.65 3.37 -4.09
N LYS A 25 -9.90 3.12 -5.38
CA LYS A 25 -8.96 3.45 -6.47
C LYS A 25 -8.49 4.91 -6.50
N ASP A 26 -9.35 5.84 -6.08
CA ASP A 26 -9.04 7.27 -6.07
C ASP A 26 -8.15 7.61 -4.88
N TYR A 27 -8.42 7.00 -3.73
CA TYR A 27 -7.70 7.23 -2.49
C TYR A 27 -6.35 6.51 -2.46
N THR A 28 -6.27 5.31 -3.05
CA THR A 28 -4.97 4.65 -3.25
C THR A 28 -4.08 5.51 -4.14
N LEU A 29 -4.58 6.08 -5.23
CA LEU A 29 -3.80 6.96 -6.11
C LEU A 29 -3.35 8.24 -5.40
N LYS A 30 -4.23 8.89 -4.64
CA LYS A 30 -3.90 10.09 -3.86
C LYS A 30 -2.81 9.80 -2.83
N THR A 31 -2.99 8.75 -2.03
CA THR A 31 -2.03 8.36 -1.00
C THR A 31 -0.69 7.96 -1.61
N ALA A 32 -0.69 7.20 -2.70
CA ALA A 32 0.54 6.80 -3.39
C ALA A 32 1.33 8.00 -3.95
N LYS A 33 0.64 9.02 -4.50
CA LYS A 33 1.28 10.26 -4.95
C LYS A 33 1.91 11.06 -3.80
N LEU A 34 1.27 11.09 -2.63
CA LEU A 34 1.82 11.74 -1.44
C LEU A 34 3.07 11.00 -0.93
N VAL A 35 3.03 9.66 -0.88
CA VAL A 35 4.21 8.84 -0.54
C VAL A 35 5.34 9.09 -1.53
N ALA A 36 5.05 9.13 -2.83
CA ALA A 36 6.03 9.44 -3.87
C ALA A 36 6.66 10.83 -3.70
N GLN A 37 5.87 11.83 -3.32
CA GLN A 37 6.38 13.17 -3.02
C GLN A 37 7.34 13.15 -1.83
N TYR A 38 6.98 12.53 -0.71
CA TYR A 38 7.86 12.44 0.46
C TYR A 38 9.15 11.67 0.17
N LEU A 39 9.09 10.59 -0.62
CA LEU A 39 10.28 9.86 -1.06
C LEU A 39 11.18 10.73 -1.94
N LYS A 40 10.59 11.52 -2.86
CA LYS A 40 11.31 12.49 -3.69
C LYS A 40 12.07 13.51 -2.84
N GLU A 41 11.39 14.10 -1.85
CA GLU A 41 11.96 15.10 -0.94
C GLU A 41 13.08 14.52 -0.07
N ALA A 42 12.98 13.24 0.27
CA ALA A 42 14.02 12.50 0.99
C ALA A 42 15.19 12.01 0.10
N GLY A 43 15.17 12.31 -1.21
CA GLY A 43 16.20 11.86 -2.16
C GLY A 43 16.17 10.35 -2.45
N VAL A 44 15.03 9.69 -2.20
CA VAL A 44 14.81 8.26 -2.46
C VAL A 44 14.21 8.08 -3.85
N GLU A 45 14.79 7.18 -4.65
CA GLU A 45 14.24 6.85 -5.96
C GLU A 45 12.94 6.07 -5.82
N TYR A 46 11.93 6.37 -6.64
CA TYR A 46 10.65 5.68 -6.57
C TYR A 46 10.04 5.40 -7.93
N LYS A 47 9.15 4.41 -7.97
CA LYS A 47 8.29 4.14 -9.13
C LYS A 47 6.89 3.79 -8.66
N LEU A 48 5.88 4.45 -9.23
CA LEU A 48 4.47 4.15 -9.03
C LEU A 48 4.01 3.11 -10.05
N SER A 49 3.20 2.13 -9.64
CA SER A 49 2.61 1.16 -10.57
C SER A 49 1.62 1.80 -11.55
N ARG A 50 1.02 2.94 -11.17
CA ARG A 50 0.23 3.82 -12.04
C ARG A 50 0.23 5.25 -11.53
N THR A 51 0.07 6.22 -12.43
CA THR A 51 0.04 7.67 -12.12
C THR A 51 -1.28 8.36 -12.46
N ALA A 52 -2.19 7.64 -13.12
CA ALA A 52 -3.53 8.08 -13.51
C ALA A 52 -4.59 7.02 -13.13
N ASP A 53 -5.86 7.33 -13.35
CA ASP A 53 -6.95 6.35 -13.24
C ASP A 53 -7.02 5.52 -14.52
N VAL A 54 -6.38 4.36 -14.50
CA VAL A 54 -6.27 3.43 -15.62
C VAL A 54 -6.38 2.01 -15.09
N ASP A 55 -6.84 1.08 -15.93
CA ASP A 55 -6.88 -0.33 -15.58
C ASP A 55 -5.49 -0.83 -15.18
N THR A 56 -5.43 -1.62 -14.10
CA THR A 56 -4.20 -2.24 -13.63
C THR A 56 -4.36 -3.74 -13.65
N ASP A 57 -3.41 -4.41 -14.27
CA ASP A 57 -3.25 -5.85 -14.20
C ASP A 57 -2.16 -6.21 -13.17
N MET A 58 -2.41 -7.25 -12.36
CA MET A 58 -1.50 -7.65 -11.28
C MET A 58 -0.18 -8.19 -11.83
N ASP A 59 -0.21 -8.97 -12.90
CA ASP A 59 0.99 -9.55 -13.50
C ASP A 59 1.89 -8.45 -14.10
N SER A 60 1.27 -7.48 -14.77
CA SER A 60 1.93 -6.29 -15.28
C SER A 60 2.52 -5.42 -14.16
N LYS A 61 1.81 -5.25 -13.03
CA LYS A 61 2.30 -4.54 -11.84
C LYS A 61 3.55 -5.23 -11.26
N VAL A 62 3.51 -6.56 -11.11
CA VAL A 62 4.64 -7.36 -10.60
C VAL A 62 5.83 -7.31 -11.55
N ALA A 63 5.61 -7.49 -12.86
CA ALA A 63 6.68 -7.42 -13.86
C ALA A 63 7.36 -6.04 -13.86
N MET A 64 6.56 -4.97 -13.75
CA MET A 64 7.08 -3.60 -13.62
C MET A 64 7.92 -3.42 -12.35
N CYS A 65 7.49 -4.00 -11.23
CA CYS A 65 8.20 -3.96 -9.96
C CYS A 65 9.55 -4.68 -10.06
N ASN A 66 9.56 -5.94 -10.49
CA ASN A 66 10.78 -6.74 -10.56
C ASN A 66 11.78 -6.15 -11.58
N ALA A 67 11.30 -5.64 -12.71
CA ALA A 67 12.15 -4.94 -13.68
C ALA A 67 12.75 -3.63 -13.13
N TYR A 68 12.04 -2.95 -12.23
CA TYR A 68 12.56 -1.76 -11.54
C TYR A 68 13.62 -2.10 -10.47
N ASN A 69 13.60 -3.34 -9.98
CA ASN A 69 14.50 -3.89 -8.96
C ASN A 69 14.63 -2.97 -7.71
N PRO A 70 13.51 -2.71 -7.00
CA PRO A 70 13.51 -1.86 -5.82
C PRO A 70 14.14 -2.53 -4.60
N ASP A 71 14.54 -1.75 -3.60
CA ASP A 71 14.92 -2.26 -2.29
C ASP A 71 13.69 -2.66 -1.45
N LEU A 72 12.55 -1.97 -1.64
CA LEU A 72 11.31 -2.17 -0.88
C LEU A 72 10.07 -1.98 -1.77
N VAL A 73 8.99 -2.68 -1.44
CA VAL A 73 7.68 -2.53 -2.09
C VAL A 73 6.62 -2.15 -1.05
N ILE A 74 5.80 -1.14 -1.38
CA ILE A 74 4.63 -0.73 -0.60
C ILE A 74 3.43 -0.71 -1.54
N ASP A 75 2.42 -1.55 -1.30
CA ASP A 75 1.16 -1.55 -2.06
C ASP A 75 0.04 -0.94 -1.21
N VAL A 76 -0.62 0.09 -1.73
CA VAL A 76 -1.59 0.90 -0.97
C VAL A 76 -3.02 0.49 -1.31
N HIS A 77 -3.80 0.15 -0.27
CA HIS A 77 -5.20 -0.27 -0.31
C HIS A 77 -6.03 0.39 0.81
N TYR A 78 -7.36 0.24 0.73
CA TYR A 78 -8.30 0.62 1.79
C TYR A 78 -9.34 -0.47 2.03
N ASN A 79 -9.49 -0.85 3.29
CA ASN A 79 -10.37 -1.93 3.71
C ASN A 79 -11.85 -1.60 3.51
N ALA A 80 -12.67 -2.65 3.57
CA ALA A 80 -14.12 -2.59 3.69
C ALA A 80 -14.63 -3.64 4.71
N GLY A 81 -15.93 -3.68 4.95
CA GLY A 81 -16.58 -4.61 5.89
C GLY A 81 -16.88 -4.00 7.27
N GLY A 82 -17.03 -2.68 7.36
CA GLY A 82 -17.54 -2.01 8.56
C GLY A 82 -16.56 -1.82 9.74
N GLY A 83 -15.29 -2.17 9.57
CA GLY A 83 -14.24 -2.02 10.60
C GLY A 83 -13.75 -0.57 10.83
N THR A 84 -12.71 -0.44 11.64
CA THR A 84 -11.98 0.83 11.90
C THR A 84 -10.48 0.57 12.05
N GLY A 85 -9.69 1.58 11.70
CA GLY A 85 -8.25 1.57 11.87
C GLY A 85 -7.50 1.11 10.63
N PHE A 86 -6.17 1.08 10.72
CA PHE A 86 -5.27 0.61 9.66
C PHE A 86 -4.65 -0.74 10.03
N GLU A 87 -4.20 -1.49 9.03
CA GLU A 87 -3.37 -2.69 9.20
C GLU A 87 -2.31 -2.75 8.12
N VAL A 88 -1.25 -3.51 8.41
CA VAL A 88 -0.16 -3.74 7.46
C VAL A 88 0.05 -5.24 7.33
N TYR A 89 0.00 -5.73 6.09
CA TYR A 89 0.35 -7.10 5.76
C TYR A 89 1.80 -7.16 5.27
N TYR A 90 2.52 -8.19 5.70
CA TYR A 90 3.90 -8.46 5.29
C TYR A 90 4.05 -9.93 4.89
N SER A 91 5.19 -10.29 4.29
CA SER A 91 5.46 -11.67 3.90
C SER A 91 5.62 -12.59 5.12
N ARG A 92 5.08 -13.81 5.03
CA ARG A 92 5.29 -14.88 6.01
C ARG A 92 6.76 -15.22 6.25
N VAL A 93 7.65 -14.89 5.31
CA VAL A 93 9.11 -15.06 5.46
C VAL A 93 9.68 -14.10 6.50
N GLY A 94 9.05 -12.94 6.69
CA GLY A 94 9.46 -11.91 7.63
C GLY A 94 10.66 -11.09 7.14
N GLY A 95 11.69 -10.96 7.98
CA GLY A 95 12.88 -10.16 7.69
C GLY A 95 12.55 -8.69 7.45
N THR A 96 13.15 -8.10 6.41
CA THR A 96 12.95 -6.69 6.04
C THR A 96 11.47 -6.30 5.86
N SER A 97 10.63 -7.19 5.33
CA SER A 97 9.19 -6.89 5.17
C SER A 97 8.47 -6.74 6.52
N LYS A 98 8.83 -7.55 7.52
CA LYS A 98 8.30 -7.45 8.89
C LYS A 98 8.77 -6.16 9.55
N THR A 99 10.06 -5.85 9.47
CA THR A 99 10.62 -4.60 10.03
C THR A 99 9.97 -3.37 9.39
N LEU A 100 9.79 -3.36 8.07
CA LEU A 100 9.09 -2.29 7.37
C LEU A 100 7.66 -2.14 7.88
N ALA A 101 6.92 -3.25 8.02
CA ALA A 101 5.55 -3.22 8.52
C ALA A 101 5.45 -2.72 9.96
N GLU A 102 6.39 -3.10 10.83
CA GLU A 102 6.47 -2.63 12.23
C GLU A 102 6.77 -1.13 12.31
N ASN A 103 7.67 -0.62 11.47
CA ASN A 103 7.99 0.80 11.39
C ASN A 103 6.78 1.62 10.93
N ILE A 104 6.13 1.22 9.82
CA ILE A 104 4.92 1.88 9.32
C ILE A 104 3.82 1.87 10.39
N ASN A 105 3.63 0.73 11.05
CA ASN A 105 2.64 0.60 12.09
C ASN A 105 2.93 1.47 13.32
N THR A 106 4.19 1.65 13.68
CA THR A 106 4.59 2.54 14.79
C THR A 106 4.23 3.99 14.51
N GLU A 107 4.47 4.46 13.28
CA GLU A 107 4.14 5.83 12.90
C GLU A 107 2.63 6.05 12.73
N MET A 108 1.94 5.13 12.05
CA MET A 108 0.51 5.24 11.79
C MET A 108 -0.35 5.13 13.04
N LYS A 109 0.10 4.41 14.08
CA LYS A 109 -0.55 4.34 15.40
C LYS A 109 -0.72 5.70 16.05
N LYS A 110 0.13 6.68 15.73
CA LYS A 110 0.06 8.05 16.27
C LYS A 110 -1.12 8.84 15.71
N LEU A 111 -1.66 8.42 14.55
CA LEU A 111 -2.70 9.15 13.81
C LEU A 111 -4.06 8.45 13.84
N MET A 112 -4.06 7.11 13.88
CA MET A 112 -5.29 6.32 13.88
C MET A 112 -5.13 4.97 14.58
N LYS A 113 -6.27 4.34 14.90
CA LYS A 113 -6.30 3.01 15.53
C LYS A 113 -5.54 1.99 14.68
N SER A 114 -4.61 1.28 15.27
CA SER A 114 -3.97 0.12 14.63
C SER A 114 -4.77 -1.15 14.86
N ARG A 115 -4.81 -1.99 13.83
CA ARG A 115 -5.32 -3.37 13.87
C ARG A 115 -4.18 -4.39 13.82
N GLY A 116 -2.92 -3.94 13.86
CA GLY A 116 -1.73 -4.76 13.93
C GLY A 116 -1.02 -4.99 12.59
N VAL A 117 0.14 -5.64 12.71
CA VAL A 117 0.99 -6.12 11.61
C VAL A 117 0.73 -7.61 11.44
N LYS A 118 0.41 -8.05 10.22
CA LYS A 118 -0.21 -9.36 9.96
C LYS A 118 0.43 -10.08 8.78
N THR A 119 0.33 -11.40 8.78
CA THR A 119 0.51 -12.23 7.58
C THR A 119 -0.84 -12.80 7.19
N LYS A 120 -1.04 -13.11 5.92
CA LYS A 120 -2.22 -13.84 5.44
C LYS A 120 -1.77 -14.90 4.45
N LEU A 121 -2.22 -16.14 4.63
CA LEU A 121 -1.85 -17.26 3.76
C LEU A 121 -3.00 -17.64 2.84
N ASP A 122 -2.67 -18.11 1.64
CA ASP A 122 -3.61 -18.82 0.76
C ASP A 122 -3.82 -20.28 1.23
N SER A 123 -4.68 -21.02 0.53
CA SER A 123 -4.97 -22.44 0.86
C SER A 123 -3.75 -23.36 0.71
N ASN A 124 -2.70 -22.91 0.02
CA ASN A 124 -1.45 -23.65 -0.19
C ASN A 124 -0.34 -23.21 0.78
N GLY A 125 -0.67 -22.38 1.78
CA GLY A 125 0.29 -21.90 2.78
C GLY A 125 1.28 -20.84 2.28
N ARG A 126 1.05 -20.25 1.11
CA ARG A 126 1.86 -19.15 0.55
C ARG A 126 1.27 -17.81 0.95
N ASP A 127 2.04 -16.72 0.83
CA ASP A 127 1.50 -15.38 1.03
C ASP A 127 0.27 -15.14 0.16
N TYR A 128 -0.84 -14.67 0.76
CA TYR A 128 -2.13 -14.53 0.10
C TYR A 128 -2.10 -13.45 -0.99
N PHE A 129 -1.55 -12.29 -0.66
CA PHE A 129 -1.50 -11.14 -1.55
C PHE A 129 -0.46 -11.34 -2.64
N ALA A 130 -0.89 -11.27 -3.90
CA ALA A 130 -0.04 -11.51 -5.06
C ALA A 130 1.18 -10.58 -5.08
N ILE A 131 1.02 -9.30 -4.75
CA ILE A 131 2.15 -8.37 -4.68
C ILE A 131 3.22 -8.81 -3.67
N ILE A 132 2.82 -9.35 -2.51
CA ILE A 132 3.77 -9.84 -1.50
C ILE A 132 4.42 -11.16 -1.96
N ARG A 133 3.64 -12.01 -2.62
CA ARG A 133 4.09 -13.35 -3.03
C ARG A 133 5.00 -13.33 -4.27
N LEU A 134 4.79 -12.40 -5.19
CA LEU A 134 5.35 -12.46 -6.55
C LEU A 134 6.43 -11.41 -6.83
N THR A 135 6.60 -10.39 -5.97
CA THR A 135 7.73 -9.46 -6.12
C THR A 135 8.99 -10.00 -5.47
N ASP A 136 10.15 -9.78 -6.09
CA ASP A 136 11.44 -10.26 -5.58
C ASP A 136 11.91 -9.46 -4.35
N ALA A 137 11.56 -8.18 -4.31
CA ALA A 137 11.91 -7.28 -3.22
C ALA A 137 10.97 -7.45 -2.01
N PRO A 138 11.44 -7.16 -0.77
CA PRO A 138 10.61 -7.18 0.43
C PRO A 138 9.38 -6.26 0.29
N ALA A 139 8.19 -6.84 0.45
CA ALA A 139 6.93 -6.15 0.19
C ALA A 139 6.00 -6.10 1.41
N VAL A 140 5.26 -5.00 1.51
CA VAL A 140 4.13 -4.83 2.42
C VAL A 140 2.89 -4.35 1.65
N LEU A 141 1.71 -4.76 2.13
CA LEU A 141 0.43 -4.24 1.69
C LEU A 141 -0.22 -3.45 2.83
N LEU A 142 -0.60 -2.22 2.55
CA LEU A 142 -1.18 -1.29 3.51
C LEU A 142 -2.70 -1.25 3.33
N GLU A 143 -3.43 -1.45 4.41
CA GLU A 143 -4.85 -1.12 4.47
C GLU A 143 -5.01 0.18 5.27
N GLY A 144 -5.08 1.31 4.57
CA GLY A 144 -4.95 2.66 5.13
C GLY A 144 -6.15 3.16 5.94
N GLY A 145 -7.18 2.34 6.14
CA GLY A 145 -8.45 2.71 6.75
C GLY A 145 -9.59 1.92 6.15
N PHE A 146 -10.83 2.31 6.45
CA PHE A 146 -12.04 1.68 5.91
C PHE A 146 -12.81 2.68 5.04
N VAL A 147 -13.28 2.25 3.86
CA VAL A 147 -14.01 3.13 2.93
C VAL A 147 -15.34 3.63 3.51
N GLU A 148 -15.87 2.93 4.50
CA GLU A 148 -17.11 3.25 5.19
C GLU A 148 -16.95 4.24 6.35
N ARG A 149 -15.79 4.88 6.51
CA ARG A 149 -15.54 5.85 7.58
C ARG A 149 -15.26 7.25 7.04
N ASN A 150 -16.07 8.22 7.45
CA ASN A 150 -15.84 9.64 7.16
C ASN A 150 -14.46 10.14 7.64
N ARG A 151 -13.93 9.56 8.74
CA ARG A 151 -12.60 9.91 9.28
C ARG A 151 -11.47 9.51 8.33
N THR A 152 -11.66 8.49 7.48
CA THR A 152 -10.70 8.14 6.42
C THR A 152 -10.56 9.30 5.43
N GLN A 153 -11.67 9.96 5.09
CA GLN A 153 -11.71 11.19 4.30
C GLN A 153 -10.88 12.32 4.95
N THR A 154 -10.97 12.49 6.28
CA THR A 154 -10.27 13.56 7.02
C THR A 154 -8.76 13.35 7.06
N ILE A 155 -8.29 12.13 7.30
CA ILE A 155 -6.84 11.84 7.37
C ILE A 155 -6.20 12.05 5.99
N SER A 156 -6.82 11.54 4.92
CA SER A 156 -6.31 11.76 3.56
C SER A 156 -6.26 13.24 3.17
N ARG A 157 -7.21 14.06 3.66
CA ARG A 157 -7.17 15.52 3.46
C ARG A 157 -6.05 16.19 4.24
N GLN A 158 -5.77 15.78 5.48
CA GLN A 158 -4.66 16.36 6.27
C GLN A 158 -3.28 16.08 5.67
N ILE A 159 -3.09 14.93 5.01
CA ILE A 159 -1.84 14.62 4.27
C ILE A 159 -1.71 15.49 3.01
N THR A 160 -2.81 16.03 2.46
CA THR A 160 -2.78 16.88 1.26
C THR A 160 -2.49 18.37 1.56
N VAL A 161 -2.58 18.80 2.82
CA VAL A 161 -2.52 20.23 3.23
C VAL A 161 -1.32 20.54 4.13
N ARG A 162 -0.32 19.66 4.19
CA ARG A 162 0.96 19.88 4.88
C ARG A 162 2.11 19.62 3.92
#